data_AF-A0A525CYS8-F1
#
_entry.id   AF-A0A525CYS8-F1
#
_cell.length_a   1.000
_cell.length_b   1.000
_cell.length_c   1.000
_cell.angle_alpha   90.00
_cell.angle_beta   90.00
_cell.angle_gamma   90.00
#
_symmetry.space_group_name_H-M   'P 1'
#
loop_
_entity.id
_entity.type
_entity.pdbx_description
1 polymer ?
#
loop_
_entity_poly.entity_id
_entity_poly.type
_entity_poly.pdbx_seq_one_letter_code
_entity_poly.pdbx_strand_id
1 'polypeptide(L)' 'LGNTREADIDQWGSTILKVQQAYPLVSIVIPGHGDFGGCSLLDHTRALVENYR' A
#
# COMPACT_ATOMS: atom_id res chain seq x y z
N LEU A 1 -1.85 6.05 7.39
CA LEU A 1 -2.97 5.82 6.44
C LEU A 1 -3.58 7.16 6.07
N GLY A 2 -3.86 7.39 4.79
CA GLY A 2 -4.51 8.60 4.30
C GLY A 2 -5.97 8.32 3.93
N ASN A 3 -6.84 9.31 4.13
CA ASN A 3 -8.28 9.30 3.80
C ASN A 3 -9.00 7.93 3.93
N THR A 4 -9.17 7.43 5.16
CA THR A 4 -9.91 6.18 5.41
C THR A 4 -11.44 6.33 5.29
N ARG A 5 -11.96 7.55 5.16
CA ARG A 5 -13.42 7.83 5.12
C ARG A 5 -14.10 7.27 3.89
N GLU A 6 -13.43 7.31 2.75
CA GLU A 6 -13.95 6.85 1.45
C GLU A 6 -13.29 5.55 0.99
N ALA A 7 -12.35 5.03 1.78
CA ALA A 7 -11.59 3.84 1.44
C ALA A 7 -12.38 2.56 1.75
N ASP A 8 -12.27 1.57 0.86
CA ASP A 8 -12.63 0.19 1.15
C ASP A 8 -11.45 -0.47 1.89
N ILE A 9 -11.49 -0.40 3.23
CA ILE A 9 -10.44 -0.97 4.10
C ILE A 9 -10.32 -2.48 3.91
N ASP A 10 -11.44 -3.17 3.65
CA ASP A 10 -11.46 -4.62 3.56
C ASP A 10 -10.76 -5.13 2.29
N GLN A 11 -10.81 -4.34 1.21
CA GLN A 11 -10.15 -4.65 -0.06
C GLN A 11 -8.77 -4.03 -0.22
N TRP A 12 -8.37 -3.10 0.65
CA TRP A 12 -7.11 -2.37 0.48
C TRP A 12 -5.90 -3.32 0.55
N GLY A 13 -5.83 -4.19 1.57
CA GLY A 13 -4.72 -5.14 1.71
C GLY A 13 -4.60 -6.09 0.50
N SER A 14 -5.72 -6.60 0.00
CA SER A 14 -5.75 -7.48 -1.18
C SER A 14 -5.33 -6.74 -2.47
N THR A 15 -5.66 -5.46 -2.58
CA THR A 15 -5.28 -4.61 -3.70
C THR A 15 -3.77 -4.35 -3.72
N ILE A 16 -3.14 -4.15 -2.57
CA ILE A 16 -1.68 -4.02 -2.47
C ILE A 16 -0.98 -5.29 -2.96
N LEU A 17 -1.48 -6.48 -2.59
CA LEU A 17 -0.93 -7.75 -3.08
C LEU A 17 -1.02 -7.87 -4.60
N LYS A 18 -2.14 -7.47 -5.21
CA LYS A 18 -2.29 -7.45 -6.67
C LYS A 18 -1.27 -6.54 -7.34
N VAL A 19 -0.99 -5.37 -6.76
CA VAL A 19 0.05 -4.45 -7.26
C VAL A 19 1.44 -5.08 -7.17
N GLN A 20 1.79 -5.70 -6.04
CA GLN A 20 3.08 -6.37 -5.88
C GLN A 20 3.26 -7.52 -6.89
N GLN A 21 2.20 -8.27 -7.18
CA GLN A 21 2.21 -9.34 -8.19
C GLN A 21 2.33 -8.80 -9.63
N ALA A 22 1.67 -7.68 -9.93
CA ALA A 22 1.74 -7.05 -11.25
C ALA A 22 3.12 -6.41 -11.52
N TYR A 23 3.80 -5.94 -10.47
CA TYR A 23 5.09 -5.24 -10.55
C TYR A 23 6.13 -5.86 -9.60
N PRO A 24 6.58 -7.10 -9.84
CA PRO A 24 7.44 -7.84 -8.92
C PRO A 24 8.86 -7.28 -8.79
N LEU A 25 9.32 -6.45 -9.74
CA LEU A 25 10.67 -5.87 -9.79
C LEU A 25 10.67 -4.35 -9.55
N VAL A 26 9.67 -3.82 -8.83
CA VAL A 26 9.58 -2.38 -8.58
C VAL A 26 10.80 -1.91 -7.78
N SER A 27 11.49 -0.90 -8.29
CA SER A 27 12.64 -0.29 -7.61
C SER A 27 12.26 1.00 -6.88
N ILE A 28 11.23 1.71 -7.37
CA ILE A 28 10.77 2.99 -6.82
C ILE A 28 9.24 2.97 -6.73
N VAL A 29 8.73 3.39 -5.58
CA VAL A 29 7.32 3.59 -5.28
C VAL A 29 7.14 5.05 -4.86
N ILE A 30 6.23 5.76 -5.52
CA ILE A 30 5.93 7.17 -5.25
C ILE A 30 4.55 7.24 -4.58
N PRO A 31 4.45 7.59 -3.29
CA PRO A 31 3.17 7.72 -2.61
C PRO A 31 2.49 9.06 -2.95
N GLY A 32 1.19 9.18 -2.66
CA GLY A 32 0.46 10.45 -2.83
C GLY A 32 0.92 11.56 -1.89
N HIS A 33 1.48 11.22 -0.73
CA HIS A 33 2.09 12.14 0.24
C HIS A 33 3.34 11.52 0.86
N GLY A 34 4.33 12.37 1.18
CA GLY A 34 5.62 11.95 1.75
C GLY A 34 6.68 11.61 0.70
N ASP A 35 7.81 11.08 1.16
CA ASP A 35 8.94 10.74 0.30
C ASP A 35 8.72 9.42 -0.47
N PHE A 36 9.33 9.32 -1.65
CA PHE A 36 9.37 8.07 -2.40
C PHE A 36 10.29 7.06 -1.71
N GLY A 37 10.10 5.78 -2.03
CA GLY A 37 10.88 4.68 -1.46
C GLY A 37 10.84 3.44 -2.33
N GLY A 38 11.15 2.29 -1.76
CA GLY A 38 11.10 1.00 -2.45
C GLY A 38 9.81 0.22 -2.17
N CYS A 39 9.82 -1.06 -2.52
CA CYS A 39 8.71 -1.99 -2.28
C CYS A 39 8.27 -2.05 -0.79
N SER A 40 9.17 -1.73 0.14
CA SER A 40 8.86 -1.65 1.58
C SER A 40 7.72 -0.69 1.93
N LEU A 41 7.45 0.34 1.12
CA LEU A 41 6.30 1.23 1.31
C LEU A 41 4.96 0.50 1.11
N LEU A 42 4.91 -0.45 0.17
CA LEU A 42 3.72 -1.27 -0.07
C LEU A 42 3.49 -2.24 1.10
N ASP A 43 4.55 -2.89 1.59
CA ASP A 43 4.47 -3.77 2.76
C ASP A 43 4.07 -3.01 4.03
N HIS A 44 4.65 -1.83 4.25
CA HIS A 44 4.27 -0.97 5.37
C HIS A 44 2.81 -0.57 5.30
N THR A 45 2.32 -0.16 4.12
CA THR A 45 0.92 0.22 3.94
C THR A 45 -0.01 -0.97 4.17
N ARG A 46 0.36 -2.16 3.69
CA ARG A 46 -0.40 -3.40 3.93
C ARG A 46 -0.50 -3.71 5.43
N ALA A 47 0.62 -3.67 6.14
CA ALA A 47 0.65 -3.90 7.58
C ALA A 47 -0.21 -2.86 8.35
N LEU A 48 -0.20 -1.59 7.92
CA LEU A 48 -1.06 -0.57 8.53
C LEU A 48 -2.56 -0.87 8.33
N VAL A 49 -2.96 -1.31 7.13
CA VAL A 49 -4.36 -1.68 6.84
C VAL A 49 -4.76 -2.90 7.66
N GLU A 50 -3.90 -3.92 7.73
CA GLU A 50 -4.16 -5.15 8.50
C GLU A 50 -4.32 -4.87 9.99
N ASN A 51 -3.53 -3.94 10.55
CA ASN A 51 -3.61 -3.51 11.95
C ASN A 51 -4.70 -2.47 12.22
N TYR A 52 -5.34 -1.92 11.19
CA TYR A 52 -6.44 -0.97 11.35
C TYR A 52 -7.77 -1.67 11.62
N ARG A 53 -7.86 -2.97 11.32
CA ARG A 53 -8.95 -3.85 11.76
C ARG A 53 -8.80 -4.21 13.22
#